data_AF-A0A7S0U1D1-F1
#
_entry.id   AF-A0A7S0U1D1-F1
#
_cell.length_a   1.000
_cell.length_b   1.000
_cell.length_c   1.000
_cell.angle_alpha   90.00
_cell.angle_beta   90.00
_cell.angle_gamma   90.00
#
_symmetry.space_group_name_H-M   'P 1'
#
loop_
_entity.id
_entity.type
_entity.pdbx_description
1 polymer ?
#
loop_
_entity_poly.entity_id
_entity_poly.type
_entity_poly.pdbx_seq_one_letter_code
_entity_poly.pdbx_strand_id
1 'polypeptide(L)'
;GRGDGEAIVDCKGEGRAFVVSEFEGADTIIRGITIQGCHADYGGGMFIDNASPTVQDVFFKNNRADVAGGGLYWKVSGPHLKGLRHEGNRAIYGADAASDLHRIGVVEGYPIDDFRSGDQLWPVVRASLLDAYDSIIVTDSATVLTLRGHVRADGAVDAVVKGNDIAQVNNGVAVFKGARLIGKPGSTVRFVVADEERELESPPQTVRVRLCQSGEVQQGEECTPCEAGSFSSVVVSPCQPCPMGSVCYGGAQISALPGYYILSKNPLRVSRCPKPDRCLGGEYSSCDVGFTGPLCESCESGNYCLGACGEGICFALWALLGVAPCVALSLSFAYYRSYRHEEEAFVRSLVASSRKRRLGR
;
A
#
# COMPACT_ATOMS: atom_id res chain seq x y z
N GLY A 1 -14.91 -44.90 36.56
CA GLY A 1 -14.67 -45.29 35.16
C GLY A 1 -14.51 -44.07 34.28
N ARG A 2 -14.14 -44.26 33.00
CA ARG A 2 -14.06 -43.21 31.96
C ARG A 2 -15.44 -42.78 31.46
N GLY A 3 -16.34 -42.32 32.34
CA GLY A 3 -17.66 -41.78 31.93
C GLY A 3 -18.51 -42.66 30.99
N ASP A 4 -18.26 -43.99 30.91
CA ASP A 4 -18.86 -44.93 29.95
C ASP A 4 -20.26 -45.42 30.38
N GLY A 5 -21.01 -44.58 31.11
CA GLY A 5 -22.42 -44.83 31.44
C GLY A 5 -22.72 -45.39 32.85
N GLU A 6 -21.77 -45.40 33.79
CA GLU A 6 -22.05 -45.87 35.16
C GLU A 6 -22.89 -44.86 35.99
N ALA A 7 -22.78 -43.55 35.71
CA ALA A 7 -23.57 -42.51 36.37
C ALA A 7 -23.98 -41.43 35.36
N ILE A 8 -25.29 -41.20 35.23
CA ILE A 8 -25.90 -40.25 34.29
C ILE A 8 -26.68 -39.20 35.08
N VAL A 9 -26.38 -37.94 34.84
CA VAL A 9 -27.17 -36.78 35.27
C VAL A 9 -27.99 -36.32 34.06
N ASP A 10 -29.30 -36.58 34.10
CA ASP A 10 -30.23 -36.21 33.04
C ASP A 10 -31.15 -35.08 33.50
N CYS A 11 -31.01 -33.92 32.88
CA CYS A 11 -31.77 -32.70 33.17
C CYS A 11 -33.16 -32.66 32.51
N LYS A 12 -33.50 -33.61 31.62
CA LYS A 12 -34.80 -33.74 30.95
C LYS A 12 -35.29 -32.48 30.21
N GLY A 13 -34.35 -31.71 29.67
CA GLY A 13 -34.59 -30.49 28.91
C GLY A 13 -34.62 -29.22 29.74
N GLU A 14 -34.33 -29.27 31.05
CA GLU A 14 -34.51 -28.13 31.95
C GLU A 14 -33.27 -27.88 32.82
N GLY A 15 -32.84 -26.63 32.89
CA GLY A 15 -31.76 -26.20 33.78
C GLY A 15 -30.39 -26.80 33.44
N ARG A 16 -29.51 -26.81 34.46
CA ARG A 16 -28.13 -27.28 34.37
C ARG A 16 -27.90 -28.42 35.35
N ALA A 17 -26.96 -29.30 35.06
CA ALA A 17 -26.57 -30.36 35.99
C ALA A 17 -25.71 -29.82 37.14
N PHE A 18 -24.77 -28.93 36.82
CA PHE A 18 -23.83 -28.39 37.81
C PHE A 18 -23.62 -26.89 37.62
N VAL A 19 -23.59 -26.19 38.75
CA VAL A 19 -23.03 -24.85 38.89
C VAL A 19 -21.91 -24.96 39.91
N VAL A 20 -20.68 -24.63 39.50
CA VAL A 20 -19.50 -24.60 40.36
C VAL A 20 -19.12 -23.14 40.54
N SER A 21 -19.08 -22.65 41.77
CA SER A 21 -18.89 -21.23 42.05
C SER A 21 -18.14 -20.99 43.36
N GLU A 22 -18.14 -19.76 43.86
CA GLU A 22 -17.63 -19.41 45.20
C GLU A 22 -16.15 -19.76 45.44
N PHE A 23 -15.30 -19.58 44.42
CA PHE A 23 -13.85 -19.84 44.51
C PHE A 23 -13.48 -21.30 44.81
N GLU A 24 -14.37 -22.26 44.51
CA GLU A 24 -14.03 -23.68 44.59
C GLU A 24 -12.76 -24.00 43.77
N GLY A 25 -11.82 -24.70 44.40
CA GLY A 25 -10.50 -25.00 43.85
C GLY A 25 -10.42 -26.33 43.12
N ALA A 26 -9.21 -26.70 42.73
CA ALA A 26 -8.93 -27.95 42.01
C ALA A 26 -9.23 -29.23 42.82
N ASP A 27 -9.44 -29.10 44.13
CA ASP A 27 -9.90 -30.14 45.06
C ASP A 27 -11.39 -30.48 44.90
N THR A 28 -12.17 -29.59 44.28
CA THR A 28 -13.51 -29.93 43.78
C THR A 28 -13.37 -30.74 42.50
N ILE A 29 -13.61 -32.05 42.61
CA ILE A 29 -13.39 -33.00 41.52
C ILE A 29 -14.73 -33.55 41.01
N ILE A 30 -15.10 -33.18 39.78
CA ILE A 30 -16.21 -33.78 39.05
C ILE A 30 -15.63 -34.77 38.04
N ARG A 31 -15.90 -36.07 38.23
CA ARG A 31 -15.29 -37.08 37.37
C ARG A 31 -16.15 -38.28 37.02
N GLY A 32 -15.94 -38.82 35.83
CA GLY A 32 -16.45 -40.14 35.43
C GLY A 32 -17.97 -40.23 35.27
N ILE A 33 -18.64 -39.11 34.98
CA ILE A 33 -20.11 -39.02 34.82
C ILE A 33 -20.51 -38.63 33.40
N THR A 34 -21.74 -38.94 33.02
CA THR A 34 -22.40 -38.37 31.83
C THR A 34 -23.38 -37.28 32.26
N ILE A 35 -23.30 -36.11 31.64
CA ILE A 35 -24.23 -34.99 31.81
C ILE A 35 -25.01 -34.85 30.52
N GLN A 36 -26.34 -34.96 30.58
CA GLN A 36 -27.16 -34.96 29.38
C GLN A 36 -28.49 -34.23 29.49
N GLY A 37 -28.98 -33.81 28.32
CA GLY A 37 -30.32 -33.27 28.16
C GLY A 37 -30.55 -31.98 28.94
N CYS A 38 -29.50 -31.22 29.27
CA CYS A 38 -29.62 -29.97 30.00
C CYS A 38 -29.82 -28.78 29.06
N HIS A 39 -30.55 -27.75 29.50
CA HIS A 39 -30.81 -26.53 28.73
C HIS A 39 -30.85 -25.31 29.64
N ALA A 40 -29.95 -24.36 29.41
CA ALA A 40 -30.05 -23.01 29.95
C ALA A 40 -29.16 -22.03 29.17
N ASP A 41 -28.98 -20.77 29.58
CA ASP A 41 -28.32 -19.74 28.75
C ASP A 41 -26.81 -19.96 28.42
N TYR A 42 -25.96 -20.22 29.42
CA TYR A 42 -24.51 -20.47 29.30
C TYR A 42 -24.04 -21.79 29.95
N GLY A 43 -23.45 -22.73 29.23
CA GLY A 43 -23.02 -23.99 29.87
C GLY A 43 -24.22 -24.89 30.07
N GLY A 44 -24.78 -25.42 28.99
CA GLY A 44 -26.03 -26.18 29.03
C GLY A 44 -25.96 -27.30 30.06
N GLY A 45 -24.89 -28.09 30.05
CA GLY A 45 -24.64 -29.12 31.06
C GLY A 45 -24.04 -28.58 32.37
N MET A 46 -22.96 -27.80 32.27
CA MET A 46 -22.20 -27.30 33.41
C MET A 46 -21.79 -25.85 33.23
N PHE A 47 -21.94 -25.07 34.29
CA PHE A 47 -21.49 -23.68 34.37
C PHE A 47 -20.51 -23.51 35.52
N ILE A 48 -19.37 -22.88 35.26
CA ILE A 48 -18.32 -22.62 36.26
C ILE A 48 -18.10 -21.12 36.34
N ASP A 49 -18.33 -20.53 37.51
CA ASP A 49 -18.23 -19.09 37.72
C ASP A 49 -17.23 -18.77 38.80
N ASN A 50 -16.09 -18.19 38.40
CA ASN A 50 -15.05 -17.79 39.35
C ASN A 50 -14.61 -18.96 40.27
N ALA A 51 -14.41 -20.13 39.66
CA ALA A 51 -13.96 -21.36 40.30
C ALA A 51 -13.02 -22.14 39.36
N SER A 52 -12.18 -23.02 39.91
CA SER A 52 -11.16 -23.78 39.17
C SER A 52 -11.19 -25.29 39.43
N PRO A 53 -12.38 -25.94 39.35
CA PRO A 53 -12.53 -27.35 39.67
C PRO A 53 -11.73 -28.25 38.72
N THR A 54 -11.49 -29.49 39.15
CA THR A 54 -11.03 -30.56 38.26
C THR A 54 -12.22 -31.25 37.62
N VAL A 55 -12.38 -31.10 36.30
CA VAL A 55 -13.42 -31.79 35.51
C VAL A 55 -12.74 -32.84 34.66
N GLN A 56 -12.92 -34.11 35.04
CA GLN A 56 -12.15 -35.21 34.47
C GLN A 56 -13.04 -36.36 33.97
N ASP A 57 -12.79 -36.85 32.76
CA ASP A 57 -13.46 -38.04 32.21
C ASP A 57 -15.00 -37.90 32.21
N VAL A 58 -15.49 -36.69 31.93
CA VAL A 58 -16.91 -36.34 31.86
C VAL A 58 -17.40 -36.38 30.42
N PHE A 59 -18.60 -36.91 30.21
CA PHE A 59 -19.25 -36.94 28.91
C PHE A 59 -20.45 -35.97 28.86
N PHE A 60 -20.33 -34.90 28.07
CA PHE A 60 -21.44 -33.98 27.81
C PHE A 60 -22.21 -34.41 26.56
N LYS A 61 -23.47 -34.83 26.73
CA LYS A 61 -24.29 -35.37 25.64
C LYS A 61 -25.62 -34.64 25.48
N ASN A 62 -25.94 -34.17 24.28
CA ASN A 62 -27.22 -33.55 23.94
C ASN A 62 -27.62 -32.38 24.85
N ASN A 63 -26.65 -31.62 25.37
CA ASN A 63 -26.90 -30.42 26.15
C ASN A 63 -27.05 -29.19 25.24
N ARG A 64 -27.83 -28.21 25.68
CA ARG A 64 -28.12 -27.00 24.91
C ARG A 64 -27.81 -25.76 25.74
N ALA A 65 -27.12 -24.81 25.12
CA ALA A 65 -27.05 -23.44 25.60
C ALA A 65 -27.72 -22.50 24.60
N ASP A 66 -28.45 -21.49 25.06
CA ASP A 66 -29.02 -20.49 24.16
C ASP A 66 -27.98 -19.45 23.72
N VAL A 67 -26.91 -19.24 24.50
CA VAL A 67 -25.83 -18.30 24.16
C VAL A 67 -24.52 -19.04 23.90
N ALA A 68 -23.91 -19.65 24.92
CA ALA A 68 -22.57 -20.21 24.77
C ALA A 68 -22.31 -21.48 25.59
N GLY A 69 -21.44 -22.36 25.08
CA GLY A 69 -20.99 -23.55 25.80
C GLY A 69 -22.11 -24.58 25.96
N GLY A 70 -22.50 -25.27 24.89
CA GLY A 70 -23.64 -26.19 24.95
C GLY A 70 -23.45 -27.31 25.99
N GLY A 71 -22.23 -27.86 26.11
CA GLY A 71 -21.87 -28.76 27.20
C GLY A 71 -21.37 -28.03 28.44
N LEU A 72 -20.35 -27.20 28.28
CA LEU A 72 -19.62 -26.54 29.37
C LEU A 72 -19.41 -25.06 29.06
N TYR A 73 -19.59 -24.19 30.06
CA TYR A 73 -19.16 -22.81 29.99
C TYR A 73 -18.48 -22.39 31.29
N TRP A 74 -17.43 -21.58 31.20
CA TRP A 74 -16.74 -21.07 32.39
C TRP A 74 -16.31 -19.59 32.28
N LYS A 75 -16.20 -18.91 33.43
CA LYS A 75 -15.77 -17.50 33.54
C LYS A 75 -14.58 -17.33 34.49
N VAL A 76 -13.70 -16.39 34.16
CA VAL A 76 -12.59 -15.91 35.00
C VAL A 76 -11.50 -16.98 35.26
N SER A 77 -11.77 -17.90 36.18
CA SER A 77 -10.82 -18.92 36.61
C SER A 77 -10.95 -20.15 35.73
N GLY A 78 -9.86 -20.55 35.08
CA GLY A 78 -9.86 -21.71 34.19
C GLY A 78 -10.02 -23.03 34.98
N PRO A 79 -10.97 -23.90 34.61
CA PRO A 79 -11.07 -25.24 35.18
C PRO A 79 -9.95 -26.17 34.67
N HIS A 80 -9.60 -27.17 35.47
CA HIS A 80 -8.68 -28.22 35.06
C HIS A 80 -9.45 -29.29 34.29
N LEU A 81 -9.47 -29.18 32.96
CA LEU A 81 -10.22 -30.06 32.07
C LEU A 81 -9.36 -31.21 31.56
N LYS A 82 -9.83 -32.45 31.71
CA LYS A 82 -9.11 -33.64 31.23
C LYS A 82 -10.05 -34.73 30.76
N GLY A 83 -9.79 -35.33 29.59
CA GLY A 83 -10.54 -36.51 29.13
C GLY A 83 -12.03 -36.25 28.87
N LEU A 84 -12.40 -35.01 28.50
CA LEU A 84 -13.78 -34.68 28.20
C LEU A 84 -14.21 -35.32 26.88
N ARG A 85 -15.47 -35.75 26.83
CA ARG A 85 -16.14 -36.17 25.60
C ARG A 85 -17.36 -35.31 25.38
N HIS A 86 -17.70 -35.10 24.12
CA HIS A 86 -18.83 -34.29 23.72
C HIS A 86 -19.59 -34.95 22.56
N GLU A 87 -20.93 -34.96 22.62
CA GLU A 87 -21.78 -35.49 21.54
C GLU A 87 -23.10 -34.72 21.49
N GLY A 88 -23.46 -34.17 20.33
CA GLY A 88 -24.78 -33.58 20.10
C GLY A 88 -25.10 -32.32 20.93
N ASN A 89 -24.10 -31.68 21.54
CA ASN A 89 -24.31 -30.42 22.25
C ASN A 89 -24.53 -29.27 21.27
N ARG A 90 -25.27 -28.23 21.69
CA ARG A 90 -25.64 -27.10 20.83
C ARG A 90 -25.55 -25.77 21.57
N ALA A 91 -25.01 -24.76 20.91
CA ALA A 91 -25.02 -23.36 21.35
C ALA A 91 -24.83 -22.43 20.15
N ILE A 92 -25.11 -21.13 20.29
CA ILE A 92 -24.74 -20.13 19.28
C ILE A 92 -23.22 -20.05 19.17
N TYR A 93 -22.52 -20.04 20.30
CA TYR A 93 -21.07 -19.98 20.40
C TYR A 93 -20.51 -21.14 21.23
N GLY A 94 -19.51 -21.87 20.71
CA GLY A 94 -18.92 -23.03 21.40
C GLY A 94 -19.94 -24.11 21.73
N ALA A 95 -20.33 -24.90 20.72
CA ALA A 95 -21.35 -25.94 20.88
C ALA A 95 -21.04 -26.93 22.01
N ASP A 96 -19.76 -27.27 22.19
CA ASP A 96 -19.31 -28.21 23.21
C ASP A 96 -18.82 -27.50 24.47
N ALA A 97 -17.89 -26.56 24.30
CA ALA A 97 -17.32 -25.77 25.38
C ALA A 97 -17.04 -24.33 24.90
N ALA A 98 -17.14 -23.37 25.82
CA ALA A 98 -16.74 -21.99 25.63
C ALA A 98 -16.29 -21.39 26.97
N SER A 99 -15.55 -20.29 26.94
CA SER A 99 -15.30 -19.45 28.12
C SER A 99 -15.72 -18.01 27.88
N ASP A 100 -15.61 -17.17 28.91
CA ASP A 100 -15.64 -15.72 28.71
C ASP A 100 -14.37 -15.22 28.01
N LEU A 101 -14.31 -13.90 27.81
CA LEU A 101 -13.20 -13.20 27.20
C LEU A 101 -11.90 -13.50 27.95
N HIS A 102 -10.97 -14.13 27.25
CA HIS A 102 -9.65 -14.45 27.79
C HIS A 102 -8.58 -13.47 27.30
N ARG A 103 -8.63 -13.07 26.02
CA ARG A 103 -7.66 -12.14 25.44
C ARG A 103 -8.20 -11.38 24.24
N ILE A 104 -7.58 -10.24 23.95
CA ILE A 104 -7.79 -9.51 22.70
C ILE A 104 -6.71 -9.96 21.71
N GLY A 105 -7.14 -10.53 20.58
CA GLY A 105 -6.25 -10.86 19.47
C GLY A 105 -6.27 -9.74 18.42
N VAL A 106 -5.11 -9.21 18.06
CA VAL A 106 -5.00 -8.32 16.89
C VAL A 106 -4.58 -9.18 15.71
N VAL A 107 -5.39 -9.21 14.66
CA VAL A 107 -5.04 -9.91 13.42
C VAL A 107 -4.12 -8.99 12.63
N GLU A 108 -2.82 -9.27 12.65
CA GLU A 108 -1.86 -8.59 11.77
C GLU A 108 -1.58 -9.39 10.51
N GLY A 109 -1.34 -8.64 9.44
CA GLY A 109 -0.32 -9.00 8.46
C GLY A 109 0.93 -8.19 8.77
N TYR A 110 1.88 -8.80 9.49
CA TYR A 110 3.30 -8.41 9.62
C TYR A 110 3.62 -7.03 10.23
N PRO A 111 4.84 -6.86 10.81
CA PRO A 111 5.31 -5.54 11.23
C PRO A 111 5.21 -4.54 10.07
N ILE A 112 4.65 -3.37 10.36
CA ILE A 112 4.56 -2.29 9.36
C ILE A 112 5.94 -1.65 9.26
N ASP A 113 6.68 -2.04 8.23
CA ASP A 113 7.95 -1.45 7.86
C ASP A 113 7.74 -0.16 7.03
N ASP A 114 8.65 0.80 7.21
CA ASP A 114 8.70 2.05 6.43
C ASP A 114 7.45 2.96 6.60
N PHE A 115 6.86 2.98 7.79
CA PHE A 115 5.65 3.74 8.08
C PHE A 115 5.93 5.25 8.22
N ARG A 116 5.14 6.10 7.53
CA ARG A 116 5.20 7.55 7.69
C ARG A 116 4.38 7.99 8.90
N SER A 117 5.02 8.64 9.86
CA SER A 117 4.32 9.19 11.03
C SER A 117 3.23 10.19 10.65
N GLY A 118 2.03 10.01 11.19
CA GLY A 118 0.83 10.78 10.88
C GLY A 118 -0.11 10.11 9.87
N ASP A 119 0.34 9.06 9.18
CA ASP A 119 -0.51 8.34 8.23
C ASP A 119 -1.54 7.43 8.90
N GLN A 120 -2.51 6.99 8.11
CA GLN A 120 -3.46 5.96 8.51
C GLN A 120 -2.76 4.60 8.61
N LEU A 121 -3.10 3.84 9.65
CA LEU A 121 -2.66 2.46 9.77
C LEU A 121 -3.21 1.62 8.61
N TRP A 122 -2.28 1.04 7.84
CA TRP A 122 -2.58 0.15 6.75
C TRP A 122 -1.62 -1.05 6.79
N PRO A 123 -2.12 -2.30 6.79
CA PRO A 123 -3.53 -2.70 6.72
C PRO A 123 -4.38 -2.21 7.91
N VAL A 124 -5.70 -2.13 7.71
CA VAL A 124 -6.65 -1.71 8.77
C VAL A 124 -6.56 -2.67 9.95
N VAL A 125 -6.38 -2.12 11.15
CA VAL A 125 -6.30 -2.91 12.39
C VAL A 125 -7.65 -3.57 12.69
N ARG A 126 -7.62 -4.88 12.90
CA ARG A 126 -8.77 -5.70 13.33
C ARG A 126 -8.44 -6.38 14.63
N ALA A 127 -9.27 -6.18 15.65
CA ALA A 127 -9.14 -6.82 16.94
C ALA A 127 -10.31 -7.77 17.17
N SER A 128 -10.01 -8.98 17.64
CA SER A 128 -11.00 -10.02 17.94
C SER A 128 -11.00 -10.30 19.44
N LEU A 129 -12.19 -10.46 20.00
CA LEU A 129 -12.39 -10.95 21.37
C LEU A 129 -12.28 -12.47 21.34
N LEU A 130 -11.28 -13.02 22.04
CA LEU A 130 -10.96 -14.43 22.02
C LEU A 130 -11.19 -15.05 23.39
N ASP A 131 -11.83 -16.21 23.41
CA ASP A 131 -11.96 -17.01 24.61
C ASP A 131 -10.68 -17.83 24.89
N ALA A 132 -10.70 -18.66 25.93
CA ALA A 132 -9.55 -19.48 26.32
C ALA A 132 -9.21 -20.62 25.34
N TYR A 133 -10.05 -20.85 24.34
CA TYR A 133 -9.84 -21.78 23.24
C TYR A 133 -9.43 -21.07 21.95
N ASP A 134 -9.04 -19.79 22.03
CA ASP A 134 -8.70 -18.92 20.90
C ASP A 134 -9.83 -18.77 19.86
N SER A 135 -11.07 -19.02 20.27
CA SER A 135 -12.25 -18.87 19.43
C SER A 135 -12.81 -17.45 19.55
N ILE A 136 -13.33 -16.90 18.44
CA ILE A 136 -13.89 -15.56 18.41
C ILE A 136 -15.27 -15.56 19.06
N ILE A 137 -15.47 -14.74 20.09
CA ILE A 137 -16.74 -14.61 20.82
C ILE A 137 -17.76 -13.84 19.97
N VAL A 138 -18.38 -14.54 19.02
CA VAL A 138 -19.30 -13.95 18.04
C VAL A 138 -20.59 -13.38 18.63
N THR A 139 -20.90 -13.71 19.88
CA THR A 139 -22.09 -13.21 20.59
C THR A 139 -21.89 -11.80 21.17
N ASP A 140 -20.66 -11.28 21.22
CA ASP A 140 -20.41 -9.92 21.70
C ASP A 140 -20.50 -8.92 20.53
N SER A 141 -21.33 -7.89 20.70
CA SER A 141 -21.42 -6.72 19.82
C SER A 141 -21.56 -5.41 20.60
N ALA A 142 -21.24 -5.43 21.90
CA ALA A 142 -21.41 -4.30 22.80
C ALA A 142 -20.08 -3.75 23.31
N THR A 143 -19.06 -4.61 23.45
CA THR A 143 -17.73 -4.20 23.91
C THR A 143 -17.16 -3.08 23.00
N VAL A 144 -16.62 -2.03 23.62
CA VAL A 144 -15.94 -0.93 22.93
C VAL A 144 -14.44 -1.06 23.19
N LEU A 145 -13.66 -1.08 22.13
CA LEU A 145 -12.21 -1.18 22.20
C LEU A 145 -11.55 0.13 21.79
N THR A 146 -10.42 0.42 22.42
CA THR A 146 -9.59 1.60 22.16
C THR A 146 -8.24 1.17 21.61
N LEU A 147 -7.81 1.77 20.51
CA LEU A 147 -6.49 1.63 19.93
C LEU A 147 -5.60 2.76 20.44
N ARG A 148 -4.53 2.43 21.16
CA ARG A 148 -3.62 3.44 21.73
C ARG A 148 -2.16 3.02 21.68
N GLY A 149 -1.27 3.96 21.93
CA GLY A 149 0.15 3.68 22.11
C GLY A 149 0.39 2.75 23.30
N HIS A 150 1.37 1.86 23.16
CA HIS A 150 1.81 1.01 24.25
C HIS A 150 2.52 1.84 25.32
N VAL A 151 2.16 1.61 26.59
CA VAL A 151 2.81 2.23 27.73
C VAL A 151 4.01 1.38 28.13
N ARG A 152 5.21 1.96 28.08
CA ARG A 152 6.46 1.29 28.47
C ARG A 152 6.55 1.16 29.99
N ALA A 153 7.50 0.33 30.43
CA ALA A 153 7.82 0.15 31.86
C ALA A 153 8.26 1.45 32.58
N ASP A 154 8.74 2.46 31.86
CA ASP A 154 9.09 3.77 32.40
C ASP A 154 7.91 4.76 32.43
N GLY A 155 6.70 4.30 32.06
CA GLY A 155 5.48 5.10 32.00
C GLY A 155 5.34 5.98 30.76
N ALA A 156 6.32 5.99 29.86
CA ALA A 156 6.22 6.73 28.61
C ALA A 156 5.42 5.96 27.56
N VAL A 157 4.65 6.69 26.74
CA VAL A 157 3.86 6.12 25.64
C VAL A 157 4.68 6.12 24.36
N ASP A 158 4.75 4.97 23.68
CA ASP A 158 5.58 4.80 22.47
C ASP A 158 5.05 5.56 21.24
N ALA A 159 3.74 5.76 21.15
CA ALA A 159 3.08 6.42 20.02
C ALA A 159 1.78 7.10 20.44
N VAL A 160 1.37 8.10 19.67
CA VAL A 160 0.05 8.71 19.77
C VAL A 160 -0.83 8.17 18.65
N VAL A 161 -2.03 7.69 18.99
CA VAL A 161 -3.05 7.33 18.01
C VAL A 161 -4.07 8.47 17.95
N LYS A 162 -4.48 8.86 16.74
CA LYS A 162 -5.51 9.90 16.52
C LYS A 162 -6.52 9.43 15.48
N GLY A 163 -7.71 10.05 15.48
CA GLY A 163 -8.75 9.80 14.47
C GLY A 163 -9.74 8.77 14.96
N ASN A 164 -9.94 7.69 14.20
CA ASN A 164 -10.85 6.61 14.56
C ASN A 164 -10.15 5.56 15.44
N ASP A 165 -9.75 5.98 16.63
CA ASP A 165 -9.04 5.18 17.63
C ASP A 165 -9.98 4.40 18.57
N ILE A 166 -11.29 4.57 18.45
CA ILE A 166 -12.31 3.82 19.19
C ILE A 166 -13.17 3.02 18.20
N ALA A 167 -13.43 1.75 18.51
CA ALA A 167 -14.28 0.89 17.71
C ALA A 167 -15.14 -0.02 18.58
N GLN A 168 -16.46 -0.01 18.33
CA GLN A 168 -17.37 -0.98 18.91
C GLN A 168 -17.23 -2.32 18.18
N VAL A 169 -17.18 -3.39 18.97
CA VAL A 169 -17.13 -4.77 18.50
C VAL A 169 -18.44 -5.12 17.77
N ASN A 170 -18.34 -5.87 16.68
CA ASN A 170 -19.47 -6.46 15.98
C ASN A 170 -19.14 -7.94 15.69
N ASN A 171 -19.98 -8.85 16.18
CA ASN A 171 -19.74 -10.29 16.14
C ASN A 171 -18.33 -10.70 16.60
N GLY A 172 -17.90 -10.15 17.74
CA GLY A 172 -16.60 -10.45 18.34
C GLY A 172 -15.40 -9.75 17.69
N VAL A 173 -15.60 -8.91 16.66
CA VAL A 173 -14.51 -8.19 15.98
C VAL A 173 -14.72 -6.66 15.95
N ALA A 174 -13.71 -5.90 16.37
CA ALA A 174 -13.61 -4.46 16.18
C ALA A 174 -12.70 -4.10 14.99
N VAL A 175 -13.02 -3.02 14.28
CA VAL A 175 -12.30 -2.57 13.06
C VAL A 175 -11.98 -1.08 13.15
N PHE A 176 -10.69 -0.74 13.20
CA PHE A 176 -10.21 0.64 13.37
C PHE A 176 -9.88 1.30 12.02
N LYS A 177 -10.90 1.58 11.22
CA LYS A 177 -10.71 2.18 9.89
C LYS A 177 -10.41 3.68 9.99
N GLY A 178 -9.24 4.10 9.54
CA GLY A 178 -8.83 5.52 9.51
C GLY A 178 -8.15 5.99 10.78
N ALA A 179 -7.80 5.08 11.70
CA ALA A 179 -6.88 5.38 12.79
C ALA A 179 -5.52 5.80 12.21
N ARG A 180 -4.93 6.85 12.78
CA ARG A 180 -3.61 7.35 12.42
C ARG A 180 -2.64 7.13 13.55
N LEU A 181 -1.41 6.74 13.21
CA LEU A 181 -0.35 6.52 14.17
C LEU A 181 0.69 7.62 14.03
N ILE A 182 1.08 8.22 15.15
CA ILE A 182 2.10 9.25 15.23
C ILE A 182 3.18 8.73 16.17
N GLY A 183 4.40 8.68 15.66
CA GLY A 183 5.56 8.28 16.43
C GLY A 183 6.80 9.00 15.92
N LYS A 184 7.81 9.10 16.78
CA LYS A 184 9.06 9.77 16.43
C LYS A 184 9.67 9.21 15.13
N PRO A 185 9.94 10.04 14.11
CA PRO A 185 10.56 9.58 12.88
C PRO A 185 11.91 8.90 13.12
N GLY A 186 12.12 7.72 12.50
CA GLY A 186 13.32 6.91 12.66
C GLY A 186 13.34 6.01 13.90
N SER A 187 12.25 5.94 14.67
CA SER A 187 12.12 5.03 15.81
C SER A 187 11.25 3.81 15.49
N THR A 188 11.26 2.86 16.41
CA THR A 188 10.29 1.77 16.45
C THR A 188 9.31 2.07 17.58
N VAL A 189 8.02 2.08 17.25
CA VAL A 189 6.94 2.36 18.20
C VAL A 189 6.01 1.17 18.31
N ARG A 190 5.24 1.11 19.39
CA ARG A 190 4.26 0.05 19.63
C ARG A 190 2.90 0.61 19.96
N PHE A 191 1.86 -0.12 19.53
CA PHE A 191 0.47 0.15 19.89
C PHE A 191 -0.19 -1.11 20.43
N VAL A 192 -1.29 -0.92 21.14
CA VAL A 192 -2.14 -1.99 21.69
C VAL A 192 -3.60 -1.67 21.39
N VAL A 193 -4.43 -2.70 21.36
CA VAL A 193 -5.88 -2.56 21.46
C VAL A 193 -6.27 -2.94 22.87
N ALA A 194 -6.97 -2.04 23.54
CA ALA A 194 -7.35 -2.15 24.94
C ALA A 194 -8.87 -2.16 25.10
N ASP A 195 -9.32 -2.97 26.05
CA ASP A 195 -10.61 -2.84 26.71
C ASP A 195 -10.36 -2.18 28.06
N GLU A 196 -10.69 -0.89 28.16
CA GLU A 196 -10.42 -0.08 29.36
C GLU A 196 -11.34 -0.47 30.54
N GLU A 197 -12.52 -1.05 30.28
CA GLU A 197 -13.44 -1.47 31.34
C GLU A 197 -12.93 -2.72 32.07
N ARG A 198 -12.26 -3.61 31.33
CA ARG A 198 -11.74 -4.89 31.85
C ARG A 198 -10.25 -4.87 32.15
N GLU A 199 -9.59 -3.72 31.96
CA GLU A 199 -8.13 -3.57 32.08
C GLU A 199 -7.36 -4.62 31.25
N LEU A 200 -7.88 -4.97 30.08
CA LEU A 200 -7.34 -6.01 29.21
C LEU A 200 -6.72 -5.39 27.96
N GLU A 201 -5.47 -5.76 27.67
CA GLU A 201 -4.75 -5.29 26.48
C GLU A 201 -4.37 -6.46 25.57
N SER A 202 -4.37 -6.20 24.26
CA SER A 202 -3.74 -7.09 23.30
C SER A 202 -2.22 -7.11 23.49
N PRO A 203 -1.52 -8.14 22.98
CA PRO A 203 -0.07 -8.05 22.80
C PRO A 203 0.34 -6.78 22.04
N PRO A 204 1.48 -6.14 22.37
CA PRO A 204 1.93 -4.95 21.65
C PRO A 204 2.29 -5.26 20.20
N GLN A 205 1.73 -4.47 19.29
CA GLN A 205 2.03 -4.50 17.86
C GLN A 205 3.16 -3.52 17.56
N THR A 206 4.06 -3.87 16.63
CA THR A 206 5.28 -3.10 16.37
C THR A 206 5.26 -2.43 15.01
N VAL A 207 5.57 -1.12 14.98
CA VAL A 207 5.62 -0.31 13.76
C VAL A 207 6.97 0.39 13.67
N ARG A 208 7.65 0.26 12.53
CA ARG A 208 8.90 0.95 12.26
C ARG A 208 8.62 2.25 11.53
N VAL A 209 8.79 3.37 12.23
CA VAL A 209 8.56 4.71 11.69
C VAL A 209 9.80 5.16 10.92
N ARG A 210 9.64 5.46 9.64
CA ARG A 210 10.74 5.99 8.81
C ARG A 210 11.06 7.43 9.17
N LEU A 211 12.26 7.87 8.80
CA LEU A 211 12.58 9.30 8.80
C LEU A 211 11.69 10.02 7.77
N CYS A 212 11.39 11.30 8.02
CA CYS A 212 10.72 12.11 7.01
C CYS A 212 11.59 12.18 5.75
N GLN A 213 10.94 12.24 4.59
CA GLN A 213 11.61 12.23 3.28
C GLN A 213 11.56 13.61 2.61
N SER A 214 12.25 13.73 1.48
CA SER A 214 12.12 14.92 0.63
C SER A 214 10.65 15.10 0.22
N GLY A 215 10.15 16.33 0.32
CA GLY A 215 8.74 16.63 0.10
C GLY A 215 7.88 16.57 1.35
N GLU A 216 8.45 16.21 2.50
CA GLU A 216 7.76 16.17 3.78
C GLU A 216 8.35 17.19 4.76
N VAL A 217 7.47 17.81 5.53
CA VAL A 217 7.83 18.73 6.62
C VAL A 217 7.62 18.00 7.93
N GLN A 218 8.64 17.99 8.78
CA GLN A 218 8.52 17.46 10.12
C GLN A 218 7.92 18.53 11.05
N GLN A 219 6.74 18.26 11.60
CA GLN A 219 6.10 19.09 12.62
C GLN A 219 5.96 18.26 13.90
N GLY A 220 6.86 18.46 14.86
CA GLY A 220 6.98 17.57 16.01
C GLY A 220 7.40 16.15 15.58
N GLU A 221 6.52 15.18 15.82
CA GLU A 221 6.74 13.79 15.42
C GLU A 221 6.02 13.40 14.11
N GLU A 222 5.24 14.29 13.51
CA GLU A 222 4.51 14.01 12.26
C GLU A 222 5.36 14.39 11.04
N CYS A 223 5.28 13.57 9.98
CA CYS A 223 5.87 13.87 8.68
C CYS A 223 4.76 14.21 7.69
N THR A 224 4.51 15.50 7.49
CA THR A 224 3.40 15.97 6.63
C THR A 224 3.90 16.23 5.21
N PRO A 225 3.35 15.58 4.18
CA PRO A 225 3.71 15.88 2.80
C PRO A 225 3.27 17.29 2.39
N CYS A 226 4.06 17.94 1.54
CA CYS A 226 3.68 19.23 0.97
C CYS A 226 2.41 19.09 0.11
N GLU A 227 1.49 20.04 0.26
CA GLU A 227 0.25 20.08 -0.53
C GLU A 227 0.50 20.55 -1.97
N ALA A 228 -0.44 20.26 -2.87
CA ALA A 228 -0.39 20.76 -4.25
C ALA A 228 -0.27 22.29 -4.29
N GLY A 229 0.57 22.80 -5.19
CA GLY A 229 0.97 24.22 -5.21
C GLY A 229 2.18 24.56 -4.33
N SER A 230 2.67 23.60 -3.55
CA SER A 230 3.92 23.69 -2.80
C SER A 230 4.81 22.47 -3.03
N PHE A 231 6.09 22.59 -2.71
CA PHE A 231 7.03 21.46 -2.75
C PHE A 231 8.15 21.64 -1.72
N SER A 232 8.87 20.57 -1.43
CA SER A 232 10.12 20.62 -0.65
C SER A 232 11.12 19.65 -1.25
N SER A 233 12.32 20.10 -1.60
CA SER A 233 13.38 19.23 -2.12
C SER A 233 14.37 18.79 -1.05
N VAL A 234 14.31 19.40 0.14
CA VAL A 234 15.21 19.14 1.26
C VAL A 234 14.43 18.57 2.44
N VAL A 235 14.92 17.47 2.99
CA VAL A 235 14.35 16.82 4.18
C VAL A 235 14.29 17.83 5.33
N VAL A 236 13.13 17.96 6.00
CA VAL A 236 12.89 18.89 7.13
C VAL A 236 12.86 20.38 6.76
N SER A 237 12.97 20.77 5.48
CA SER A 237 12.72 22.16 5.08
C SER A 237 11.22 22.44 4.95
N PRO A 238 10.72 23.65 5.33
CA PRO A 238 9.32 23.99 5.16
C PRO A 238 8.92 23.96 3.69
N CYS A 239 7.66 23.61 3.40
CA CYS A 239 7.14 23.63 2.04
C CYS A 239 7.27 25.02 1.45
N GLN A 240 7.86 25.09 0.27
CA GLN A 240 8.03 26.32 -0.48
C GLN A 240 6.89 26.48 -1.49
N PRO A 241 6.40 27.71 -1.72
CA PRO A 241 5.43 27.97 -2.77
C PRO A 241 6.06 27.64 -4.13
N CYS A 242 5.22 27.18 -5.06
CA CYS A 242 5.70 26.86 -6.39
C CYS A 242 6.24 28.10 -7.12
N PRO A 243 7.46 28.06 -7.69
CA PRO A 243 8.03 29.21 -8.37
C PRO A 243 7.31 29.44 -9.71
N MET A 244 7.37 30.68 -10.19
CA MET A 244 6.82 31.06 -11.49
C MET A 244 7.41 30.21 -12.62
N GLY A 245 6.56 29.76 -13.54
CA GLY A 245 6.97 28.91 -14.66
C GLY A 245 7.08 27.42 -14.34
N SER A 246 6.50 26.98 -13.22
CA SER A 246 6.46 25.56 -12.86
C SER A 246 5.11 25.18 -12.23
N VAL A 247 4.87 23.87 -12.14
CA VAL A 247 3.73 23.26 -11.45
C VAL A 247 4.27 22.31 -10.39
N CYS A 248 3.75 22.43 -9.17
CA CYS A 248 4.13 21.62 -8.03
C CYS A 248 2.93 20.77 -7.64
N TYR A 249 3.07 19.45 -7.73
CA TYR A 249 1.97 18.51 -7.46
C TYR A 249 1.82 18.20 -5.96
N GLY A 250 2.73 18.71 -5.13
CA GLY A 250 2.89 18.35 -3.73
C GLY A 250 4.11 17.46 -3.51
N GLY A 251 4.45 17.20 -2.26
CA GLY A 251 5.65 16.45 -1.90
C GLY A 251 6.92 17.08 -2.48
N ALA A 252 7.73 16.25 -3.14
CA ALA A 252 8.95 16.68 -3.85
C ALA A 252 8.75 16.84 -5.37
N GLN A 253 7.51 16.68 -5.86
CA GLN A 253 7.21 16.63 -7.29
C GLN A 253 7.00 18.02 -7.89
N ILE A 254 7.80 18.35 -8.90
CA ILE A 254 7.77 19.63 -9.60
C ILE A 254 8.05 19.43 -11.10
N SER A 255 7.35 20.18 -11.94
CA SER A 255 7.52 20.18 -13.40
C SER A 255 7.62 21.60 -13.95
N ALA A 256 8.47 21.82 -14.94
CA ALA A 256 8.53 23.08 -15.66
C ALA A 256 7.29 23.25 -16.55
N LEU A 257 6.74 24.45 -16.65
CA LEU A 257 5.76 24.79 -17.69
C LEU A 257 6.48 24.97 -19.04
N PRO A 258 5.78 24.82 -20.17
CA PRO A 258 6.32 25.19 -21.48
C PRO A 258 6.89 26.62 -21.48
N GLY A 259 8.06 26.81 -22.10
CA GLY A 259 8.82 28.06 -22.07
C GLY A 259 9.72 28.27 -20.86
N TYR A 260 9.76 27.31 -19.93
CA TYR A 260 10.60 27.35 -18.73
C TYR A 260 11.45 26.07 -18.58
N TYR A 261 12.50 26.18 -17.77
CA TYR A 261 13.45 25.10 -17.50
C TYR A 261 13.80 25.06 -16.01
N ILE A 262 13.82 23.88 -15.41
CA ILE A 262 14.31 23.66 -14.04
C ILE A 262 15.83 23.41 -14.10
N LEU A 263 16.62 24.40 -13.67
CA LEU A 263 18.08 24.35 -13.68
C LEU A 263 18.65 23.55 -12.50
N SER A 264 17.99 23.60 -11.35
CA SER A 264 18.33 22.81 -10.16
C SER A 264 17.09 22.63 -9.29
N LYS A 265 17.00 21.50 -8.59
CA LYS A 265 15.98 21.24 -7.57
C LYS A 265 16.48 21.59 -6.16
N ASN A 266 17.78 21.77 -5.94
CA ASN A 266 18.37 22.16 -4.66
C ASN A 266 19.68 22.97 -4.83
N PRO A 267 19.67 24.29 -4.58
CA PRO A 267 18.48 25.12 -4.37
C PRO A 267 17.61 25.13 -5.62
N LEU A 268 16.30 25.25 -5.45
CA LEU A 268 15.38 25.30 -6.58
C LEU A 268 15.67 26.54 -7.45
N ARG A 269 15.92 26.31 -8.74
CA ARG A 269 16.12 27.36 -9.74
C ARG A 269 15.31 27.03 -10.98
N VAL A 270 14.31 27.85 -11.25
CA VAL A 270 13.51 27.80 -12.47
C VAL A 270 13.81 29.06 -13.26
N SER A 271 13.97 28.94 -14.57
CA SER A 271 14.28 30.07 -15.44
C SER A 271 13.47 30.00 -16.72
N ARG A 272 13.07 31.17 -17.21
CA ARG A 272 12.41 31.30 -18.51
C ARG A 272 13.45 31.05 -19.59
N CYS A 273 13.09 30.24 -20.59
CA CYS A 273 13.98 29.99 -21.70
C CYS A 273 14.12 31.23 -22.58
N PRO A 274 15.33 31.56 -23.07
CA PRO A 274 15.54 32.67 -24.00
C PRO A 274 14.66 32.58 -25.25
N LYS A 275 14.39 31.35 -25.70
CA LYS A 275 13.43 31.03 -26.76
C LYS A 275 12.36 30.08 -26.20
N PRO A 276 11.19 30.61 -25.80
CA PRO A 276 10.17 29.82 -25.11
C PRO A 276 9.73 28.57 -25.86
N ASP A 277 9.58 28.64 -27.18
CA ASP A 277 9.08 27.53 -28.01
C ASP A 277 10.00 26.29 -27.98
N ARG A 278 11.27 26.44 -27.57
CA ARG A 278 12.23 25.33 -27.49
C ARG A 278 12.16 24.54 -26.19
N CYS A 279 11.54 25.09 -25.15
CA CYS A 279 11.43 24.42 -23.86
C CYS A 279 10.03 23.85 -23.74
N LEU A 280 9.91 22.54 -23.91
CA LEU A 280 8.64 21.84 -23.78
C LEU A 280 8.21 21.72 -22.30
N GLY A 281 9.16 21.83 -21.38
CA GLY A 281 8.92 21.77 -19.93
C GLY A 281 8.83 20.33 -19.42
N GLY A 282 7.96 20.07 -18.46
CA GLY A 282 7.81 18.77 -17.80
C GLY A 282 8.78 18.55 -16.63
N GLU A 283 8.71 17.36 -16.01
CA GLU A 283 9.50 17.01 -14.80
C GLU A 283 11.01 17.06 -15.05
N TYR A 284 11.43 16.71 -16.27
CA TYR A 284 12.82 16.65 -16.70
C TYR A 284 13.25 17.85 -17.55
N SER A 285 12.37 18.86 -17.72
CA SER A 285 12.65 20.04 -18.57
C SER A 285 13.08 19.67 -19.99
N SER A 286 12.23 18.95 -20.71
CA SER A 286 12.48 18.48 -22.06
C SER A 286 12.63 19.63 -23.05
N CYS A 287 13.53 19.46 -24.01
CA CYS A 287 13.74 20.36 -25.12
C CYS A 287 12.97 19.91 -26.36
N ASP A 288 12.66 20.87 -27.22
CA ASP A 288 12.17 20.62 -28.57
C ASP A 288 13.23 19.91 -29.41
N VAL A 289 12.81 19.26 -30.49
CA VAL A 289 13.67 18.39 -31.29
C VAL A 289 14.89 19.15 -31.83
N GLY A 290 16.07 18.54 -31.67
CA GLY A 290 17.34 19.10 -32.10
C GLY A 290 17.96 20.14 -31.17
N PHE A 291 17.38 20.36 -30.00
CA PHE A 291 17.93 21.21 -28.93
C PHE A 291 18.29 20.40 -27.68
N THR A 292 19.32 20.83 -26.97
CA THR A 292 19.80 20.18 -25.75
C THR A 292 20.44 21.19 -24.79
N GLY A 293 20.86 20.70 -23.63
CA GLY A 293 21.50 21.48 -22.58
C GLY A 293 20.53 22.36 -21.76
N PRO A 294 21.06 23.03 -20.72
CA PRO A 294 20.26 23.94 -19.90
C PRO A 294 19.56 25.00 -20.76
N LEU A 295 18.27 25.27 -20.50
CA LEU A 295 17.44 26.23 -21.24
C LEU A 295 17.28 25.92 -22.75
N CYS A 296 17.64 24.71 -23.19
CA CYS A 296 17.54 24.28 -24.58
C CYS A 296 18.25 25.23 -25.55
N GLU A 297 19.37 25.80 -25.11
CA GLU A 297 20.15 26.79 -25.86
C GLU A 297 21.15 26.16 -26.83
N SER A 298 21.57 24.92 -26.56
CA SER A 298 22.54 24.21 -27.36
C SER A 298 21.86 23.42 -28.48
N CYS A 299 22.51 23.30 -29.63
CA CYS A 299 22.06 22.37 -30.66
C CYS A 299 22.52 20.96 -30.29
N GLU A 300 21.64 19.99 -30.51
CA GLU A 300 22.03 18.58 -30.47
C GLU A 300 23.00 18.26 -31.63
N SER A 301 23.96 17.38 -31.37
CA SER A 301 24.96 16.97 -32.35
C SER A 301 24.30 16.45 -33.63
N GLY A 302 24.61 17.08 -34.77
CA GLY A 302 24.02 16.75 -36.08
C GLY A 302 22.95 17.74 -36.57
N ASN A 303 22.46 18.64 -35.70
CA ASN A 303 21.44 19.64 -36.05
C ASN A 303 21.98 21.06 -36.25
N TYR A 304 23.30 21.23 -36.27
CA TYR A 304 23.97 22.52 -36.54
C TYR A 304 24.20 22.69 -38.04
N CYS A 305 23.56 23.69 -38.67
CA CYS A 305 23.70 23.93 -40.11
C CYS A 305 23.77 25.44 -40.41
N LEU A 306 24.79 25.88 -41.16
CA LEU A 306 24.97 27.28 -41.62
C LEU A 306 24.79 28.35 -40.50
N GLY A 307 25.28 28.08 -39.29
CA GLY A 307 25.24 29.03 -38.18
C GLY A 307 23.92 29.04 -37.38
N ALA A 308 22.99 28.12 -37.64
CA ALA A 308 21.75 27.98 -36.88
C ALA A 308 21.45 26.51 -36.52
N CYS A 309 20.80 26.27 -35.37
CA CYS A 309 20.16 24.98 -35.12
C CYS A 309 18.87 24.92 -35.93
N GLY A 310 18.68 23.90 -36.75
CA GLY A 310 17.44 23.70 -37.47
C GLY A 310 17.27 22.26 -37.91
N GLU A 311 16.05 21.75 -37.80
CA GLU A 311 15.69 20.45 -38.35
C GLU A 311 15.84 20.44 -39.87
N GLY A 312 16.46 19.39 -40.42
CA GLY A 312 16.30 19.01 -41.82
C GLY A 312 16.87 19.94 -42.90
N ILE A 313 17.28 21.18 -42.57
CA ILE A 313 17.78 22.15 -43.56
C ILE A 313 19.08 21.66 -44.19
N CYS A 314 19.95 20.96 -43.43
CA CYS A 314 21.20 20.45 -43.98
C CYS A 314 20.99 19.29 -44.97
N PHE A 315 20.02 18.40 -44.74
CA PHE A 315 19.72 17.32 -45.69
C PHE A 315 19.12 17.87 -46.99
N ALA A 316 18.21 18.84 -46.88
CA ALA A 316 17.61 19.52 -48.03
C ALA A 316 18.64 20.36 -48.81
N LEU A 317 19.55 21.06 -48.13
CA LEU A 317 20.61 21.86 -48.77
C LEU A 317 21.72 20.99 -49.36
N TRP A 318 22.11 19.88 -48.74
CA TRP A 318 23.02 18.90 -49.35
C TRP A 318 22.40 18.25 -50.59
N ALA A 319 21.10 17.95 -50.56
CA ALA A 319 20.38 17.47 -51.74
C ALA A 319 20.35 18.53 -52.85
N LEU A 320 20.09 19.80 -52.53
CA LEU A 320 20.09 20.89 -53.52
C LEU A 320 21.49 21.19 -54.08
N LEU A 321 22.51 21.25 -53.23
CA LEU A 321 23.91 21.50 -53.63
C LEU A 321 24.57 20.29 -54.30
N GLY A 322 24.11 19.07 -54.03
CA GLY A 322 24.64 17.85 -54.66
C GLY A 322 23.94 17.47 -55.97
N VAL A 323 22.63 17.72 -56.09
CA VAL A 323 21.84 17.34 -57.27
C VAL A 323 21.92 18.41 -58.37
N ALA A 324 21.93 19.71 -58.01
CA ALA A 324 21.95 20.79 -59.02
C ALA A 324 23.21 20.79 -59.92
N PRO A 325 24.45 20.59 -59.41
CA PRO A 325 25.63 20.53 -60.26
C PRO A 325 25.65 19.28 -61.15
N CYS A 326 25.15 18.14 -60.65
CA CYS A 326 25.05 16.89 -61.39
C CYS A 326 24.06 17.01 -62.57
N VAL A 327 22.93 17.70 -62.37
CA VAL A 327 21.97 17.98 -63.45
C VAL A 327 22.53 19.00 -64.44
N ALA A 328 23.24 20.03 -63.97
CA ALA A 328 23.87 21.01 -64.86
C ALA A 328 24.97 20.37 -65.73
N LEU A 329 25.79 19.48 -65.18
CA LEU A 329 26.81 18.74 -65.92
C LEU A 329 26.20 17.74 -66.92
N SER A 330 25.12 17.05 -66.56
CA SER A 330 24.45 16.12 -67.47
C SER A 330 23.76 16.84 -68.64
N LEU A 331 23.12 17.99 -68.39
CA LEU A 331 22.56 18.85 -69.44
C LEU A 331 23.65 19.46 -70.33
N SER A 332 24.76 19.91 -69.74
CA SER A 332 25.92 20.42 -70.51
C SER A 332 26.54 19.32 -71.38
N PHE A 333 26.65 18.09 -70.87
CA PHE A 333 27.16 16.94 -71.62
C PHE A 333 26.19 16.50 -72.72
N ALA A 334 24.88 16.53 -72.47
CA ALA A 334 23.86 16.25 -73.48
C ALA A 334 23.86 17.30 -74.60
N TYR A 335 23.97 18.59 -74.25
CA TYR A 335 24.12 19.68 -75.22
C TYR A 335 25.41 19.52 -76.05
N TYR A 336 26.54 19.22 -75.41
CA TYR A 336 27.81 18.97 -76.10
C TYR A 336 27.71 17.78 -77.07
N ARG A 337 27.06 16.68 -76.67
CA ARG A 337 26.81 15.52 -77.55
C ARG A 337 25.93 15.87 -78.75
N SER A 338 24.87 16.67 -78.54
CA SER A 338 23.99 17.12 -79.62
C SER A 338 24.76 17.96 -80.63
N TYR A 339 25.56 18.92 -80.15
CA TYR A 339 26.38 19.79 -80.99
C TYR A 339 27.41 19.00 -81.82
N ARG A 340 28.06 18.00 -81.21
CA ARG A 340 29.00 17.12 -81.92
C ARG A 340 28.33 16.28 -83.00
N HIS A 341 27.10 15.84 -82.78
CA HIS A 341 26.32 15.10 -83.78
C HIS A 341 25.97 15.97 -84.99
N GLU A 342 25.67 17.25 -84.78
CA GLU A 342 25.43 18.21 -85.87
C GLU A 342 26.70 18.52 -86.67
N GLU A 343 27.85 18.66 -86.02
CA GLU A 343 29.15 18.81 -86.71
C GLU A 343 29.50 17.57 -87.56
N GLU A 344 29.32 16.36 -87.02
CA GLU A 344 29.59 15.13 -87.78
C GLU A 344 28.63 14.97 -88.97
N ALA A 345 27.36 15.37 -88.82
CA ALA A 345 26.38 15.39 -89.90
C ALA A 345 26.75 16.42 -91.00
N PHE A 346 27.20 17.62 -90.59
CA PHE A 346 27.66 18.66 -91.51
C PHE A 346 28.92 18.23 -92.29
N VAL A 347 29.92 17.65 -91.61
CA VAL A 347 31.15 17.14 -92.25
C VAL A 347 30.84 15.98 -93.21
N ARG A 348 29.93 15.06 -92.87
CA ARG A 348 29.48 14.00 -93.80
C ARG A 348 28.78 14.57 -95.04
N SER A 349 28.02 15.65 -94.91
CA SER A 349 27.36 16.32 -96.05
C SER A 349 28.38 17.00 -96.99
N LEU A 350 29.45 17.58 -96.45
CA LEU A 350 30.53 18.21 -97.22
C LEU A 350 31.35 17.19 -98.02
N VAL A 351 31.64 16.02 -97.43
CA VAL A 351 32.34 14.91 -98.12
C VAL A 351 31.46 14.28 -99.21
N ALA A 352 30.13 14.23 -99.03
CA ALA A 352 29.20 13.80 -100.07
C ALA A 352 29.10 14.81 -101.25
N SER A 353 29.26 16.11 -100.98
CA SER A 353 29.25 17.16 -102.00
C SER A 353 30.53 17.22 -102.84
N SER A 354 31.69 16.87 -102.27
CA SER A 354 32.98 16.87 -102.99
C SER A 354 33.10 15.70 -103.98
N ARG A 355 32.42 14.57 -103.74
CA ARG A 355 32.31 13.45 -104.70
C ARG A 355 31.42 13.75 -105.90
N LYS A 356 30.46 14.69 -105.80
CA LYS A 356 29.59 15.10 -106.93
C LYS A 356 30.22 16.14 -107.87
N ARG A 357 31.31 16.82 -107.49
CA ARG A 357 32.08 17.71 -108.40
C ARG A 357 33.08 16.96 -109.29
N ARG A 358 33.16 15.63 -109.20
CA ARG A 358 33.99 14.73 -110.03
C ARG A 358 33.31 14.29 -111.35
N LEU A 359 32.21 14.93 -111.77
CA LEU A 359 31.39 14.55 -112.95
C LEU A 359 30.96 15.74 -113.81
N GLY A 360 31.70 16.86 -113.77
CA GLY A 360 31.36 18.06 -114.53
C GLY A 360 32.54 19.00 -114.77
N ARG A 361 33.59 18.48 -115.41
CA ARG A 361 34.49 19.24 -116.29
C ARG A 361 35.32 18.26 -117.13
#